data_AF-A0A932CNR9-F1
#
_entry.id   AF-A0A932CNR9-F1
#
_cell.length_a   1.000
_cell.length_b   1.000
_cell.length_c   1.000
_cell.angle_alpha   90.00
_cell.angle_beta   90.00
_cell.angle_gamma   90.00
#
_symmetry.space_group_name_H-M   'P 1'
#
loop_
_entity.id
_entity.type
_entity.pdbx_description
1 polymer ?
#
loop_
_entity_poly.entity_id
_entity_poly.type
_entity_poly.pdbx_seq_one_letter_code
_entity_poly.pdbx_strand_id
1 'polypeptide(L)'
;MTEYRERALAATILAALEDMPVVAVTGMRQTGKSTFLQSQGGLKGRRYVTFDDFAQLAAAKETPERFIDTDGPLTIDEAQKCPEILDVIKKRVDKKRKQGQFLLSGSANFAVLKGISESLAGRAVYFTMHPFSRREVQGRIAGKPFVQLFMETGAPPRAETVPPIGEEEVLLGGMPTVCLGDVKDRKLWFKGYEQTYLERDIRQLSQISNIIQFKNLMELAALRTGQLLSPSELGRDAKLNAVTTARYLSLLEASFVVYRLPPYLKNRASRVIKSPKFYLADSDLACYLAGVQTLE
;
A
#
# COMPACT_ATOMS: atom_id res chain seq x y z
N MET A 1 -22.23 2.55 -9.90
CA MET A 1 -20.76 2.45 -9.96
C MET A 1 -20.23 3.85 -9.79
N THR A 2 -19.40 4.07 -8.78
CA THR A 2 -18.64 5.30 -8.59
C THR A 2 -17.77 5.57 -9.81
N GLU A 3 -17.74 6.83 -10.22
CA GLU A 3 -16.84 7.34 -11.24
C GLU A 3 -15.39 7.18 -10.77
N TYR A 4 -14.48 6.90 -11.71
CA TYR A 4 -13.06 6.81 -11.41
C TYR A 4 -12.53 8.12 -10.81
N ARG A 5 -11.91 8.04 -9.62
CA ARG A 5 -11.22 9.17 -8.98
C ARG A 5 -9.73 9.09 -9.26
N GLU A 6 -9.19 10.17 -9.84
CA GLU A 6 -7.78 10.25 -10.19
C GLU A 6 -6.88 10.24 -8.94
N ARG A 7 -5.71 9.59 -9.09
CA ARG A 7 -4.72 9.44 -8.02
C ARG A 7 -3.74 10.59 -8.03
N ALA A 8 -3.41 11.13 -6.87
CA ALA A 8 -2.35 12.15 -6.77
C ALA A 8 -0.99 11.62 -7.24
N LEU A 9 -0.75 10.31 -7.14
CA LEU A 9 0.45 9.63 -7.62
C LEU A 9 0.47 9.40 -9.14
N ALA A 10 -0.63 9.64 -9.86
CA ALA A 10 -0.76 9.29 -11.28
C ALA A 10 0.35 9.93 -12.13
N ALA A 11 0.53 11.26 -12.01
CA ALA A 11 1.55 11.98 -12.78
C ALA A 11 2.96 11.45 -12.52
N THR A 12 3.30 11.18 -11.26
CA THR A 12 4.61 10.63 -10.88
C THR A 12 4.83 9.22 -11.43
N ILE A 13 3.81 8.37 -11.40
CA ILE A 13 3.89 7.01 -11.94
C ILE A 13 4.06 7.03 -13.47
N LEU A 14 3.31 7.90 -14.17
CA LEU A 14 3.42 8.04 -15.62
C LEU A 14 4.81 8.55 -16.03
N ALA A 15 5.33 9.58 -15.37
CA ALA A 15 6.70 10.05 -15.60
C ALA A 15 7.73 8.94 -15.31
N ALA A 16 7.54 8.16 -14.24
CA ALA A 16 8.44 7.05 -13.94
C ALA A 16 8.41 5.94 -15.00
N LEU A 17 7.29 5.71 -15.68
CA LEU A 17 7.22 4.77 -16.80
C LEU A 17 8.00 5.26 -18.03
N GLU A 18 8.22 6.57 -18.17
CA GLU A 18 9.09 7.11 -19.21
C GLU A 18 10.57 6.87 -18.90
N ASP A 19 10.96 6.79 -17.63
CA ASP A 19 12.38 6.66 -17.24
C ASP A 19 12.81 5.23 -16.89
N MET A 20 11.92 4.46 -16.28
CA MET A 20 12.23 3.16 -15.66
C MET A 20 11.62 2.00 -16.45
N PRO A 21 12.36 0.89 -16.65
CA PRO A 21 11.83 -0.26 -17.38
C PRO A 21 10.75 -1.01 -16.59
N VAL A 22 10.82 -0.94 -15.25
CA VAL A 22 9.82 -1.52 -14.36
C VAL A 22 9.34 -0.45 -13.39
N VAL A 23 8.02 -0.30 -13.29
CA VAL A 23 7.37 0.49 -12.25
C VAL A 23 6.47 -0.43 -11.43
N ALA A 24 6.58 -0.38 -10.11
CA ALA A 24 5.78 -1.18 -9.20
C ALA A 24 4.87 -0.27 -8.36
N VAL A 25 3.58 -0.56 -8.33
CA VAL A 25 2.57 0.13 -7.52
C VAL A 25 2.03 -0.84 -6.48
N THR A 26 2.58 -0.76 -5.28
CA THR A 26 2.19 -1.59 -4.14
C THR A 26 1.33 -0.80 -3.18
N GLY A 27 0.64 -1.44 -2.24
CA GLY A 27 -0.13 -0.73 -1.22
C GLY A 27 -1.22 -1.60 -0.63
N MET A 28 -1.83 -1.14 0.46
CA MET A 28 -2.82 -1.90 1.21
C MET A 28 -3.96 -2.42 0.32
N ARG A 29 -4.56 -3.56 0.65
CA ARG A 29 -5.71 -4.09 -0.08
C ARG A 29 -6.86 -3.06 -0.07
N GLN A 30 -7.69 -3.08 -1.13
CA GLN A 30 -8.81 -2.14 -1.32
C GLN A 30 -8.42 -0.66 -1.54
N THR A 31 -7.14 -0.28 -1.66
CA THR A 31 -6.76 1.13 -1.96
C THR A 31 -7.00 1.58 -3.40
N GLY A 32 -7.63 0.77 -4.27
CA GLY A 32 -7.97 1.17 -5.65
C GLY A 32 -6.86 0.99 -6.69
N LYS A 33 -5.85 0.14 -6.43
CA LYS A 33 -4.75 -0.17 -7.35
C LYS A 33 -5.24 -0.68 -8.72
N SER A 34 -6.05 -1.74 -8.73
CA SER A 34 -6.57 -2.34 -9.97
C SER A 34 -7.38 -1.33 -10.79
N THR A 35 -8.21 -0.52 -10.12
CA THR A 35 -8.98 0.55 -10.76
C THR A 35 -8.06 1.60 -11.40
N PHE A 36 -7.00 2.03 -10.70
CA PHE A 36 -5.99 2.95 -11.25
C PHE A 36 -5.32 2.36 -12.51
N LEU A 37 -4.88 1.10 -12.44
CA LEU A 37 -4.19 0.45 -13.56
C LEU A 37 -5.05 0.31 -14.82
N GLN A 38 -6.36 0.10 -14.64
CA GLN A 38 -7.30 -0.09 -15.75
C GLN A 38 -7.91 1.22 -16.27
N SER A 39 -8.08 2.22 -15.41
CA SER A 39 -8.86 3.43 -15.72
C SER A 39 -8.02 4.67 -16.02
N GLN A 40 -6.78 4.75 -15.52
CA GLN A 40 -5.93 5.93 -15.75
C GLN A 40 -5.64 6.10 -17.24
N GLY A 41 -5.94 7.28 -17.79
CA GLY A 41 -5.81 7.57 -19.21
C GLY A 41 -4.43 7.25 -19.80
N GLY A 42 -3.36 7.64 -19.10
CA GLY A 42 -1.97 7.39 -19.52
C GLY A 42 -1.53 5.93 -19.47
N LEU A 43 -2.36 5.01 -18.94
CA LEU A 43 -2.10 3.58 -18.92
C LEU A 43 -2.91 2.81 -19.97
N LYS A 44 -3.77 3.49 -20.73
CA LYS A 44 -4.53 2.88 -21.83
C LYS A 44 -3.58 2.35 -22.91
N GLY A 45 -3.91 1.18 -23.46
CA GLY A 45 -3.10 0.51 -24.50
C GLY A 45 -2.03 -0.45 -23.98
N ARG A 46 -1.81 -0.51 -22.65
CA ARG A 46 -0.97 -1.55 -22.03
C ARG A 46 -1.78 -2.86 -21.92
N ARG A 47 -1.14 -4.00 -22.18
CA ARG A 47 -1.80 -5.31 -21.94
C ARG A 47 -1.96 -5.49 -20.44
N TYR A 48 -3.19 -5.60 -19.96
CA TYR A 48 -3.48 -5.84 -18.55
C TYR A 48 -3.72 -7.33 -18.30
N VAL A 49 -3.03 -7.89 -17.30
CA VAL A 49 -3.23 -9.25 -16.81
C VAL A 49 -3.31 -9.22 -15.29
N THR A 50 -4.17 -10.05 -14.70
CA THR A 50 -4.29 -10.19 -13.25
C THR A 50 -4.01 -11.63 -12.82
N PHE A 51 -3.25 -11.80 -11.75
CA PHE A 51 -3.03 -13.10 -11.10
C PHE A 51 -4.12 -13.45 -10.08
N ASP A 52 -5.22 -12.70 -10.01
CA ASP A 52 -6.49 -13.27 -9.52
C ASP A 52 -7.14 -14.23 -10.52
N ASP A 53 -6.81 -14.13 -11.82
CA ASP A 53 -7.21 -15.14 -12.80
C ASP A 53 -6.30 -16.37 -12.70
N PHE A 54 -6.89 -17.51 -12.32
CA PHE A 54 -6.18 -18.78 -12.15
C PHE A 54 -5.50 -19.26 -13.43
N ALA A 55 -6.08 -19.04 -14.60
CA ALA A 55 -5.49 -19.47 -15.87
C ALA A 55 -4.24 -18.64 -16.19
N GLN A 56 -4.30 -17.32 -15.97
CA GLN A 56 -3.16 -16.43 -16.16
C GLN A 56 -2.04 -16.74 -15.16
N LEU A 57 -2.38 -16.98 -13.90
CA LEU A 57 -1.42 -17.37 -12.87
C LEU A 57 -0.76 -18.72 -13.18
N ALA A 58 -1.54 -19.72 -13.63
CA ALA A 58 -1.02 -21.02 -14.02
C ALA A 58 -0.07 -20.90 -15.22
N ALA A 59 -0.45 -20.16 -16.26
CA ALA A 59 0.39 -19.93 -17.43
C ALA A 59 1.71 -19.23 -17.08
N ALA A 60 1.66 -18.23 -16.20
CA ALA A 60 2.85 -17.53 -15.71
C ALA A 60 3.77 -18.43 -14.88
N LYS A 61 3.22 -19.37 -14.09
CA LYS A 61 4.01 -20.32 -13.31
C LYS A 61 4.63 -21.43 -14.17
N GLU A 62 3.93 -21.88 -15.19
CA GLU A 62 4.38 -22.96 -16.06
C GLU A 62 5.46 -22.48 -17.04
N THR A 63 5.25 -21.31 -17.67
CA THR A 63 6.15 -20.77 -18.71
C THR A 63 6.37 -19.26 -18.57
N PRO A 64 7.03 -18.79 -17.49
CA PRO A 64 7.17 -17.36 -17.19
C PRO A 64 7.88 -16.56 -18.29
N GLU A 65 8.88 -17.14 -18.97
CA GLU A 65 9.59 -16.49 -20.09
C GLU A 65 8.66 -16.17 -21.25
N ARG A 66 7.82 -17.13 -21.63
CA ARG A 66 6.85 -16.97 -22.72
C ARG A 66 5.73 -16.02 -22.32
N PHE A 67 5.34 -16.04 -21.05
CA PHE A 67 4.27 -15.19 -20.53
C PHE A 67 4.58 -13.69 -20.67
N ILE A 68 5.83 -13.28 -20.40
CA ILE A 68 6.24 -11.87 -20.48
C ILE A 68 6.73 -11.45 -21.87
N ASP A 69 6.93 -12.39 -22.80
CA ASP A 69 7.38 -12.09 -24.15
C ASP A 69 6.20 -11.58 -24.98
N THR A 70 6.00 -10.26 -24.89
CA THR A 70 4.92 -9.53 -25.55
C THR A 70 5.50 -8.37 -26.34
N ASP A 71 4.85 -8.02 -27.45
CA ASP A 71 5.31 -6.92 -28.33
C ASP A 71 5.16 -5.54 -27.68
N GLY A 72 4.20 -5.41 -26.76
CA GLY A 72 3.83 -4.16 -26.10
C GLY A 72 4.20 -4.10 -24.61
N PRO A 73 3.92 -2.96 -23.96
CA PRO A 73 4.04 -2.83 -22.52
C PRO A 73 3.01 -3.72 -21.79
N LEU A 74 3.46 -4.37 -20.73
CA LEU A 74 2.68 -5.31 -19.93
C LEU A 74 2.40 -4.72 -18.53
N THR A 75 1.17 -4.88 -18.08
CA THR A 75 0.73 -4.57 -16.72
C THR A 75 0.31 -5.87 -16.05
N ILE A 76 0.94 -6.23 -14.94
CA ILE A 76 0.65 -7.45 -14.15
C ILE A 76 0.13 -7.02 -12.78
N ASP A 77 -1.15 -7.28 -12.55
CA ASP A 77 -1.79 -7.09 -11.26
C ASP A 77 -1.62 -8.32 -10.36
N GLU A 78 -1.52 -8.06 -9.05
CA GLU A 78 -1.28 -9.07 -8.02
C GLU A 78 -0.01 -9.92 -8.25
N ALA A 79 1.06 -9.28 -8.75
CA ALA A 79 2.33 -9.92 -9.11
C ALA A 79 2.98 -10.72 -7.95
N GLN A 80 2.66 -10.39 -6.69
CA GLN A 80 3.14 -11.12 -5.51
C GLN A 80 2.70 -12.59 -5.47
N LYS A 81 1.68 -12.99 -6.24
CA LYS A 81 1.19 -14.38 -6.31
C LYS A 81 2.07 -15.30 -7.16
N CYS A 82 2.95 -14.73 -7.99
CA CYS A 82 3.95 -15.45 -8.77
C CYS A 82 5.31 -14.75 -8.62
N PRO A 83 6.00 -14.91 -7.48
CA PRO A 83 7.32 -14.31 -7.26
C PRO A 83 8.34 -14.66 -8.35
N GLU A 84 8.22 -15.84 -8.95
CA GLU A 84 9.12 -16.35 -10.01
C GLU A 84 9.11 -15.46 -11.27
N ILE A 85 7.99 -14.75 -11.53
CA ILE A 85 7.88 -13.84 -12.69
C ILE A 85 8.87 -12.68 -12.59
N LEU A 86 9.25 -12.27 -11.38
CA LEU A 86 10.12 -11.13 -11.13
C LEU A 86 11.55 -11.41 -11.60
N ASP A 87 12.02 -12.66 -11.41
CA ASP A 87 13.34 -13.10 -11.90
C ASP A 87 13.42 -13.11 -13.43
N VAL A 88 12.31 -13.46 -14.08
CA VAL A 88 12.23 -13.51 -15.53
C VAL A 88 12.12 -12.10 -16.13
N ILE A 89 11.37 -11.20 -15.49
CA ILE A 89 11.36 -9.77 -15.82
C ILE A 89 12.77 -9.17 -15.70
N LYS A 90 13.49 -9.48 -14.62
CA LYS A 90 14.89 -9.04 -14.42
C LYS A 90 15.77 -9.44 -15.60
N LYS A 91 15.79 -10.74 -15.95
CA LYS A 91 16.56 -11.27 -17.09
C LYS A 91 16.18 -10.59 -18.41
N ARG A 92 14.89 -10.32 -18.62
CA ARG A 92 14.39 -9.65 -19.83
C ARG A 92 14.87 -8.20 -19.93
N VAL A 93 14.79 -7.45 -18.82
CA VAL A 93 15.24 -6.06 -18.73
C VAL A 93 16.75 -5.96 -18.91
N ASP A 94 17.52 -6.89 -18.36
CA ASP A 94 18.98 -6.93 -18.53
C ASP A 94 19.40 -7.20 -19.98
N LYS A 95 18.67 -8.08 -20.68
CA LYS A 95 18.93 -8.38 -22.08
C LYS A 95 18.50 -7.25 -23.01
N LYS A 96 17.35 -6.63 -22.75
CA LYS A 96 16.79 -5.56 -23.58
C LYS A 96 16.01 -4.57 -22.73
N ARG A 97 16.72 -3.56 -22.23
CA ARG A 97 16.12 -2.49 -21.42
C ARG A 97 15.21 -1.62 -22.28
N LYS A 98 13.91 -1.64 -21.99
CA LYS A 98 12.90 -0.76 -22.60
C LYS A 98 12.15 -0.05 -21.48
N GLN A 99 12.11 1.28 -21.53
CA GLN A 99 11.39 2.09 -20.54
C GLN A 99 9.89 1.78 -20.58
N GLY A 100 9.27 1.76 -19.40
CA GLY A 100 7.85 1.51 -19.24
C GLY A 100 7.39 0.14 -19.70
N GLN A 101 8.29 -0.83 -19.85
CA GLN A 101 7.95 -2.16 -20.36
C GLN A 101 7.04 -2.92 -19.39
N PHE A 102 7.29 -2.83 -18.08
CA PHE A 102 6.54 -3.55 -17.06
C PHE A 102 5.95 -2.60 -16.03
N LEU A 103 4.66 -2.77 -15.75
CA LEU A 103 3.96 -2.14 -14.65
C LEU A 103 3.41 -3.24 -13.74
N LEU A 104 3.83 -3.28 -12.49
CA LEU A 104 3.46 -4.32 -11.54
C LEU A 104 2.60 -3.73 -10.43
N SER A 105 1.66 -4.50 -9.89
CA SER A 105 0.98 -4.13 -8.63
C SER A 105 0.80 -5.29 -7.68
N GLY A 106 0.61 -4.94 -6.42
CA GLY A 106 0.40 -5.93 -5.36
C GLY A 106 -0.06 -5.33 -4.05
N SER A 107 -0.74 -6.14 -3.23
CA SER A 107 -1.20 -5.76 -1.90
C SER A 107 -0.10 -5.81 -0.83
N ALA A 108 1.06 -6.33 -1.18
CA ALA A 108 2.19 -6.51 -0.29
C ALA A 108 3.48 -5.95 -0.89
N ASN A 109 4.40 -5.54 -0.02
CA ASN A 109 5.69 -5.04 -0.44
C ASN A 109 6.51 -6.17 -1.08
N PHE A 110 6.78 -6.04 -2.39
CA PHE A 110 7.56 -7.01 -3.15
C PHE A 110 8.96 -7.25 -2.55
N ALA A 111 9.58 -6.24 -1.92
CA ALA A 111 10.89 -6.38 -1.30
C ALA A 111 10.90 -7.28 -0.05
N VAL A 112 9.73 -7.54 0.53
CA VAL A 112 9.56 -8.38 1.74
C VAL A 112 9.10 -9.80 1.39
N LEU A 113 8.75 -10.06 0.13
CA LEU A 113 8.34 -11.40 -0.29
C LEU A 113 9.49 -12.38 -0.17
N LYS A 114 9.25 -13.47 0.58
CA LYS A 114 10.20 -14.57 0.73
C LYS A 114 10.50 -15.18 -0.65
N GLY A 115 11.76 -15.53 -0.88
CA GLY A 115 12.19 -16.30 -2.05
C GLY A 115 12.66 -15.49 -3.25
N ILE A 116 12.55 -14.16 -3.22
CA ILE A 116 13.22 -13.31 -4.22
C ILE A 116 14.69 -13.23 -3.82
N SER A 117 15.51 -14.13 -4.36
CA SER A 117 16.95 -14.19 -4.10
C SER A 117 17.68 -12.93 -4.59
N GLU A 118 17.11 -12.23 -5.58
CA GLU A 118 17.60 -10.95 -6.06
C GLU A 118 16.46 -9.99 -6.41
N SER A 119 16.39 -8.88 -5.70
CA SER A 119 15.44 -7.80 -5.98
C SER A 119 15.59 -7.22 -7.40
N LEU A 120 14.55 -6.57 -7.93
CA LEU A 120 14.63 -5.73 -9.14
C LEU A 120 15.42 -4.41 -8.90
N ALA A 121 16.40 -4.42 -7.99
CA ALA A 121 17.23 -3.26 -7.69
C ALA A 121 17.91 -2.70 -8.95
N GLY A 122 17.91 -1.37 -9.07
CA GLY A 122 18.43 -0.64 -10.23
C GLY A 122 17.56 -0.73 -11.52
N ARG A 123 16.50 -1.53 -11.50
CA ARG A 123 15.62 -1.77 -12.65
C ARG A 123 14.18 -1.34 -12.39
N ALA A 124 13.75 -1.43 -11.15
CA ALA A 124 12.42 -1.01 -10.72
C ALA A 124 12.45 0.22 -9.84
N VAL A 125 11.42 1.05 -9.98
CA VAL A 125 11.02 2.03 -8.97
C VAL A 125 9.70 1.56 -8.34
N TYR A 126 9.55 1.79 -7.04
CA TYR A 126 8.42 1.34 -6.25
C TYR A 126 7.65 2.54 -5.71
N PHE A 127 6.35 2.54 -5.95
CA PHE A 127 5.41 3.49 -5.39
C PHE A 127 4.46 2.78 -4.43
N THR A 128 4.18 3.43 -3.31
CA THR A 128 3.16 2.97 -2.36
C THR A 128 1.88 3.77 -2.55
N MET A 129 0.82 3.09 -2.93
CA MET A 129 -0.53 3.62 -3.07
C MET A 129 -1.28 3.46 -1.75
N HIS A 130 -1.35 4.56 -1.01
CA HIS A 130 -2.13 4.69 0.22
C HIS A 130 -3.63 4.77 -0.07
N PRO A 131 -4.49 4.65 0.96
CA PRO A 131 -5.86 5.14 0.91
C PRO A 131 -5.92 6.58 0.41
N PHE A 132 -7.08 7.00 -0.09
CA PHE A 132 -7.26 8.36 -0.58
C PHE A 132 -6.93 9.38 0.51
N SER A 133 -6.14 10.37 0.11
CA SER A 133 -6.03 11.61 0.87
C SER A 133 -7.34 12.41 0.76
N ARG A 134 -7.58 13.32 1.71
CA ARG A 134 -8.68 14.29 1.64
C ARG A 134 -8.73 15.04 0.29
N ARG A 135 -7.56 15.33 -0.30
CA ARG A 135 -7.46 15.97 -1.63
C ARG A 135 -8.01 15.09 -2.75
N GLU A 136 -7.73 13.79 -2.72
CA GLU A 136 -8.24 12.84 -3.71
C GLU A 136 -9.75 12.64 -3.56
N VAL A 137 -10.27 12.49 -2.33
CA VAL A 137 -11.71 12.39 -2.06
C VAL A 137 -12.46 13.62 -2.59
N GLN A 138 -11.91 14.81 -2.38
CA GLN A 138 -12.50 16.08 -2.85
C GLN A 138 -12.23 16.39 -4.32
N GLY A 139 -11.46 15.56 -5.05
CA GLY A 139 -11.05 15.84 -6.44
C GLY A 139 -10.11 17.04 -6.58
N ARG A 140 -9.46 17.48 -5.50
CA ARG A 140 -8.56 18.66 -5.43
C ARG A 140 -7.08 18.26 -5.49
N ILE A 141 -6.74 17.45 -6.49
CA ILE A 141 -5.37 16.96 -6.70
C ILE A 141 -4.51 17.87 -7.58
N ALA A 142 -5.12 18.90 -8.18
CA ALA A 142 -4.38 19.92 -8.92
C ALA A 142 -3.40 20.66 -7.99
N GLY A 143 -2.17 20.85 -8.46
CA GLY A 143 -1.10 21.53 -7.72
C GLY A 143 -0.36 20.65 -6.70
N LYS A 144 0.78 21.16 -6.21
CA LYS A 144 1.64 20.45 -5.26
C LYS A 144 1.01 20.41 -3.86
N PRO A 145 1.16 19.30 -3.10
CA PRO A 145 0.77 19.27 -1.69
C PRO A 145 1.50 20.35 -0.88
N PHE A 146 0.84 20.87 0.16
CA PHE A 146 1.42 21.87 1.06
C PHE A 146 2.83 21.51 1.53
N VAL A 147 3.02 20.30 2.04
CA VAL A 147 4.32 19.86 2.58
C VAL A 147 5.41 19.96 1.52
N GLN A 148 5.11 19.62 0.27
CA GLN A 148 6.07 19.74 -0.82
C GLN A 148 6.38 21.21 -1.13
N LEU A 149 5.36 22.05 -1.27
CA LEU A 149 5.54 23.48 -1.52
C LEU A 149 6.36 24.14 -0.39
N PHE A 150 6.07 23.80 0.86
CA PHE A 150 6.77 24.32 2.03
C PHE A 150 8.24 23.89 2.05
N MET A 151 8.54 22.62 1.74
CA MET A 151 9.92 22.13 1.67
C MET A 151 10.72 22.79 0.54
N GLU A 152 10.08 23.10 -0.59
CA GLU A 152 10.72 23.73 -1.75
C GLU A 152 10.93 25.24 -1.57
N THR A 153 9.94 25.95 -0.99
CA THR A 153 9.91 27.42 -0.98
C THR A 153 10.17 28.04 0.40
N GLY A 154 10.06 27.25 1.48
CA GLY A 154 10.07 27.75 2.86
C GLY A 154 8.86 28.61 3.23
N ALA A 155 7.95 28.89 2.29
CA ALA A 155 6.78 29.70 2.52
C ALA A 155 5.59 28.82 2.91
N PRO A 156 4.83 29.18 3.97
CA PRO A 156 3.53 28.59 4.17
C PRO A 156 2.61 28.97 2.99
N PRO A 157 1.61 28.14 2.67
CA PRO A 157 0.67 28.40 1.61
C PRO A 157 -0.09 29.68 1.96
N ARG A 158 -0.51 30.42 0.93
CA ARG A 158 -1.48 31.50 1.14
C ARG A 158 -2.70 30.90 1.85
N ALA A 159 -3.24 31.62 2.82
CA ALA A 159 -4.38 31.16 3.61
C ALA A 159 -5.58 30.95 2.69
N GLU A 160 -5.78 29.72 2.24
CA GLU A 160 -7.06 29.26 1.73
C GLU A 160 -7.88 28.81 2.94
N THR A 161 -9.11 29.29 3.04
CA THR A 161 -10.08 28.81 4.02
C THR A 161 -10.51 27.39 3.66
N VAL A 162 -9.74 26.41 4.13
CA VAL A 162 -10.13 25.00 4.09
C VAL A 162 -10.89 24.69 5.38
N PRO A 163 -12.08 24.04 5.32
CA PRO A 163 -12.77 23.60 6.51
C PRO A 163 -11.85 22.71 7.38
N PRO A 164 -11.97 22.78 8.72
CA PRO A 164 -11.29 21.81 9.58
C PRO A 164 -11.68 20.38 9.18
N ILE A 165 -10.86 19.41 9.57
CA ILE A 165 -11.20 17.99 9.37
C ILE A 165 -12.38 17.68 10.29
N GLY A 166 -13.51 17.28 9.71
CA GLY A 166 -14.69 16.88 10.47
C GLY A 166 -14.56 15.45 11.03
N GLU A 167 -15.35 15.14 12.06
CA GLU A 167 -15.37 13.80 12.65
C GLU A 167 -15.78 12.72 11.64
N GLU A 168 -16.75 13.03 10.79
CA GLU A 168 -17.20 12.14 9.72
C GLU A 168 -16.07 11.82 8.74
N GLU A 169 -15.21 12.79 8.40
CA GLU A 169 -14.06 12.55 7.51
C GLU A 169 -13.05 11.57 8.12
N VAL A 170 -12.85 11.64 9.44
CA VAL A 170 -11.98 10.70 10.17
C VAL A 170 -12.61 9.31 10.20
N LEU A 171 -13.93 9.22 10.44
CA LEU A 171 -14.70 7.98 10.52
C LEU A 171 -14.97 7.33 9.15
N LEU A 172 -14.82 8.04 8.04
CA LEU A 172 -14.92 7.51 6.67
C LEU A 172 -13.56 7.16 6.06
N GLY A 173 -12.48 7.76 6.59
CA GLY A 173 -11.11 7.50 6.16
C GLY A 173 -10.90 7.74 4.66
N GLY A 174 -9.95 6.99 4.09
CA GLY A 174 -9.54 7.10 2.70
C GLY A 174 -9.80 5.84 1.87
N MET A 175 -10.39 4.78 2.44
CA MET A 175 -10.70 3.57 1.69
C MET A 175 -11.72 3.90 0.58
N PRO A 176 -11.38 3.74 -0.72
CA PRO A 176 -12.23 4.14 -1.84
C PRO A 176 -13.70 3.74 -1.70
N THR A 177 -13.96 2.46 -1.43
CA THR A 177 -15.33 1.90 -1.34
C THR A 177 -16.14 2.50 -0.19
N VAL A 178 -15.48 2.99 0.87
CA VAL A 178 -16.15 3.59 2.03
C VAL A 178 -16.30 5.09 1.82
N CYS A 179 -15.20 5.81 1.62
CA CYS A 179 -15.20 7.27 1.54
C CYS A 179 -15.91 7.83 0.29
N LEU A 180 -16.08 7.03 -0.77
CA LEU A 180 -16.88 7.43 -1.94
C LEU A 180 -18.36 7.05 -1.84
N GLY A 181 -18.80 6.44 -0.73
CA GLY A 181 -20.20 6.15 -0.46
C GLY A 181 -20.76 4.91 -1.18
N ASP A 182 -19.91 4.00 -1.66
CA ASP A 182 -20.38 2.76 -2.30
C ASP A 182 -20.96 1.75 -1.30
N VAL A 183 -20.71 1.95 -0.01
CA VAL A 183 -21.20 1.08 1.06
C VAL A 183 -21.96 1.89 2.11
N LYS A 184 -23.15 1.40 2.46
CA LYS A 184 -23.98 1.98 3.53
C LYS A 184 -23.56 1.51 4.92
N ASP A 185 -23.27 0.21 5.08
CA ASP A 185 -22.81 -0.36 6.35
C ASP A 185 -21.29 -0.55 6.35
N ARG A 186 -20.61 0.50 6.81
CA ARG A 186 -19.16 0.55 6.95
C ARG A 186 -18.61 -0.55 7.85
N LYS A 187 -19.28 -0.84 8.98
CA LYS A 187 -18.83 -1.87 9.93
C LYS A 187 -18.86 -3.25 9.31
N LEU A 188 -19.93 -3.56 8.57
CA LEU A 188 -20.04 -4.82 7.84
C LEU A 188 -18.93 -4.94 6.78
N TRP A 189 -18.62 -3.86 6.08
CA TRP A 189 -17.51 -3.84 5.12
C TRP A 189 -16.17 -4.13 5.78
N PHE A 190 -15.83 -3.45 6.87
CA PHE A 190 -14.57 -3.70 7.57
C PHE A 190 -14.48 -5.09 8.18
N LYS A 191 -15.60 -5.65 8.65
CA LYS A 191 -15.65 -7.05 9.09
C LYS A 191 -15.24 -8.00 7.96
N GLY A 192 -15.77 -7.80 6.75
CA GLY A 192 -15.38 -8.58 5.58
C GLY A 192 -13.94 -8.34 5.13
N TYR A 193 -13.49 -7.08 5.19
CA TYR A 193 -12.10 -6.69 4.90
C TYR A 193 -11.13 -7.39 5.85
N GLU A 194 -11.35 -7.28 7.16
CA GLU A 194 -10.54 -7.87 8.21
C GLU A 194 -10.46 -9.38 8.06
N GLN A 195 -11.61 -10.05 7.86
CA GLN A 195 -11.66 -11.49 7.67
C GLN A 195 -10.80 -11.90 6.47
N THR A 196 -11.00 -11.27 5.32
CA THR A 196 -10.24 -11.62 4.11
C THR A 196 -8.75 -11.32 4.26
N TYR A 197 -8.40 -10.20 4.90
CA TYR A 197 -7.02 -9.82 5.15
C TYR A 197 -6.31 -10.85 6.03
N LEU A 198 -6.93 -11.25 7.15
CA LEU A 198 -6.39 -12.24 8.07
C LEU A 198 -6.30 -13.64 7.40
N GLU A 199 -7.37 -14.09 6.76
CA GLU A 199 -7.47 -15.45 6.22
C GLU A 199 -6.68 -15.66 4.93
N ARG A 200 -6.57 -14.63 4.07
CA ARG A 200 -5.95 -14.74 2.75
C ARG A 200 -4.59 -14.06 2.71
N ASP A 201 -4.56 -12.74 2.86
CA ASP A 201 -3.36 -11.94 2.58
C ASP A 201 -2.23 -12.28 3.55
N ILE A 202 -2.54 -12.32 4.84
CA ILE A 202 -1.53 -12.58 5.87
C ILE A 202 -1.00 -14.02 5.81
N ARG A 203 -1.86 -15.00 5.51
CA ARG A 203 -1.44 -16.40 5.32
C ARG A 203 -0.53 -16.59 4.10
N GLN A 204 -0.76 -15.81 3.04
CA GLN A 204 0.10 -15.82 1.84
C GLN A 204 1.48 -15.22 2.13
N LEU A 205 1.55 -14.18 2.95
CA LEU A 205 2.82 -13.54 3.33
C LEU A 205 3.61 -14.34 4.37
N SER A 206 2.92 -15.04 5.27
CA SER A 206 3.57 -15.78 6.34
C SER A 206 2.72 -16.93 6.87
N GLN A 207 3.39 -18.02 7.23
CA GLN A 207 2.80 -19.09 8.02
C GLN A 207 2.58 -18.60 9.44
N ILE A 208 1.41 -18.00 9.69
CA ILE A 208 0.98 -17.56 11.02
C ILE A 208 0.30 -18.74 11.72
N SER A 209 0.89 -19.16 12.84
CA SER A 209 0.35 -20.24 13.67
C SER A 209 -0.88 -19.82 14.47
N ASN A 210 -0.87 -18.59 15.01
CA ASN A 210 -1.97 -18.07 15.83
C ASN A 210 -2.50 -16.75 15.28
N ILE A 211 -3.61 -16.83 14.54
CA ILE A 211 -4.27 -15.69 13.91
C ILE A 211 -5.00 -14.80 14.92
N ILE A 212 -5.46 -15.38 16.04
CA ILE A 212 -6.15 -14.64 17.12
C ILE A 212 -5.16 -13.68 17.79
N GLN A 213 -3.95 -14.14 18.11
CA GLN A 213 -2.92 -13.26 18.67
C GLN A 213 -2.45 -12.18 17.69
N PHE A 214 -2.44 -12.49 16.38
CA PHE A 214 -2.16 -11.49 15.35
C PHE A 214 -3.25 -10.41 15.33
N LYS A 215 -4.52 -10.82 15.37
CA LYS A 215 -5.68 -9.91 15.46
C LYS A 215 -5.60 -9.03 16.69
N ASN A 216 -5.36 -9.60 17.87
CA ASN A 216 -5.24 -8.83 19.12
C ASN A 216 -4.11 -7.79 19.03
N LEU A 217 -2.95 -8.16 18.46
CA LEU A 217 -1.86 -7.19 18.24
C LEU A 217 -2.28 -6.06 17.30
N MET A 218 -3.03 -6.38 16.23
CA MET A 218 -3.55 -5.40 15.27
C MET A 218 -4.56 -4.43 15.91
N GLU A 219 -5.47 -4.92 16.75
CA GLU A 219 -6.43 -4.09 17.52
C GLU A 219 -5.70 -3.19 18.54
N LEU A 220 -4.74 -3.75 19.29
CA LEU A 220 -3.92 -2.98 20.24
C LEU A 220 -3.06 -1.92 19.53
N ALA A 221 -2.56 -2.24 18.34
CA ALA A 221 -1.86 -1.29 17.49
C ALA A 221 -2.78 -0.14 17.04
N ALA A 222 -4.04 -0.42 16.74
CA ALA A 222 -5.02 0.60 16.36
C ALA A 222 -5.27 1.60 17.50
N LEU A 223 -5.43 1.10 18.73
CA LEU A 223 -5.58 1.92 19.94
C LEU A 223 -4.36 2.81 20.24
N ARG A 224 -3.21 2.50 19.64
CA ARG A 224 -1.95 3.24 19.81
C ARG A 224 -1.51 3.99 18.55
N THR A 225 -2.39 4.13 17.56
CA THR A 225 -2.09 4.90 16.34
C THR A 225 -1.69 6.34 16.72
N GLY A 226 -0.61 6.84 16.12
CA GLY A 226 -0.02 8.14 16.42
C GLY A 226 0.88 8.22 17.65
N GLN A 227 0.99 7.15 18.44
CA GLN A 227 1.87 7.08 19.61
C GLN A 227 3.27 6.56 19.25
N LEU A 228 4.23 6.70 20.18
CA LEU A 228 5.56 6.11 20.04
C LEU A 228 5.46 4.58 20.07
N LEU A 229 6.14 3.92 19.12
CA LEU A 229 6.14 2.46 19.05
C LEU A 229 6.90 1.86 20.22
N SER A 230 6.21 1.01 20.98
CA SER A 230 6.78 0.18 22.03
C SER A 230 6.48 -1.30 21.74
N PRO A 231 7.40 -2.02 21.05
CA PRO A 231 7.17 -3.42 20.71
C PRO A 231 7.06 -4.32 21.94
N SER A 232 7.77 -4.00 23.02
CA SER A 232 7.72 -4.76 24.27
C SER A 232 6.35 -4.67 24.96
N GLU A 233 5.78 -3.47 25.04
CA GLU A 233 4.46 -3.27 25.64
C GLU A 233 3.36 -3.87 24.78
N LEU A 234 3.38 -3.61 23.47
CA LEU A 234 2.42 -4.23 22.53
C LEU A 234 2.49 -5.76 22.58
N GLY A 235 3.70 -6.33 22.62
CA GLY A 235 3.90 -7.78 22.70
C GLY A 235 3.37 -8.36 23.99
N ARG A 236 3.69 -7.75 25.13
CA ARG A 236 3.19 -8.17 26.45
C ARG A 236 1.66 -8.18 26.49
N ASP A 237 1.03 -7.11 26.03
CA ASP A 237 -0.43 -6.97 26.09
C ASP A 237 -1.14 -7.91 25.09
N ALA A 238 -0.50 -8.19 23.95
CA ALA A 238 -0.94 -9.20 22.99
C ALA A 238 -0.58 -10.65 23.41
N LYS A 239 0.10 -10.85 24.54
CA LYS A 239 0.61 -12.14 25.03
C LYS A 239 1.54 -12.84 24.02
N LEU A 240 2.43 -12.06 23.42
CA LEU A 240 3.42 -12.48 22.42
C LEU A 240 4.84 -12.30 22.96
N ASN A 241 5.74 -13.21 22.57
CA ASN A 241 7.18 -13.01 22.80
C ASN A 241 7.75 -11.93 21.85
N ALA A 242 8.93 -11.40 22.17
CA ALA A 242 9.55 -10.30 21.42
C ALA A 242 9.76 -10.63 19.93
N VAL A 243 10.22 -11.84 19.61
CA VAL A 243 10.48 -12.29 18.23
C VAL A 243 9.18 -12.32 17.42
N THR A 244 8.12 -12.87 17.99
CA THR A 244 6.80 -12.97 17.33
C THR A 244 6.17 -11.61 17.17
N THR A 245 6.30 -10.74 18.18
CA THR A 245 5.81 -9.36 18.12
C THR A 245 6.49 -8.58 17.01
N ALA A 246 7.83 -8.60 16.96
CA ALA A 246 8.60 -7.95 15.90
C ALA A 246 8.19 -8.48 14.52
N ARG A 247 8.05 -9.80 14.37
CA ARG A 247 7.60 -10.44 13.13
C ARG A 247 6.21 -9.96 12.71
N TYR A 248 5.23 -9.94 13.62
CA TYR A 248 3.86 -9.52 13.29
C TYR A 248 3.76 -8.04 12.97
N LEU A 249 4.49 -7.18 13.68
CA LEU A 249 4.60 -5.76 13.33
C LEU A 249 5.21 -5.56 11.94
N SER A 250 6.23 -6.33 11.59
CA SER A 250 6.82 -6.30 10.24
C SER A 250 5.84 -6.79 9.16
N LEU A 251 4.96 -7.75 9.48
CA LEU A 251 3.93 -8.22 8.54
C LEU A 251 2.84 -7.16 8.31
N LEU A 252 2.39 -6.48 9.36
CA LEU A 252 1.45 -5.35 9.24
C LEU A 252 2.05 -4.22 8.37
N GLU A 253 3.35 -3.97 8.49
CA GLU A 253 4.05 -2.94 7.70
C GLU A 253 4.25 -3.40 6.25
N ALA A 254 4.57 -4.68 6.03
CA ALA A 254 4.71 -5.27 4.70
C ALA A 254 3.40 -5.34 3.92
N SER A 255 2.26 -5.42 4.60
CA SER A 255 0.91 -5.34 4.02
C SER A 255 0.36 -3.91 3.94
N PHE A 256 1.17 -2.92 4.33
CA PHE A 256 0.82 -1.50 4.36
C PHE A 256 -0.38 -1.15 5.24
N VAL A 257 -0.78 -2.01 6.18
CA VAL A 257 -1.83 -1.71 7.17
C VAL A 257 -1.33 -0.68 8.18
N VAL A 258 -0.02 -0.66 8.42
CA VAL A 258 0.64 0.26 9.34
C VAL A 258 1.90 0.84 8.72
N TYR A 259 2.35 1.98 9.24
CA TYR A 259 3.63 2.58 8.87
C TYR A 259 4.31 3.21 10.09
N ARG A 260 5.64 3.21 10.07
CA ARG A 260 6.47 3.87 11.06
C ARG A 260 6.89 5.25 10.54
N LEU A 261 6.68 6.28 11.34
CA LEU A 261 7.16 7.63 11.08
C LEU A 261 8.39 7.90 11.95
N PRO A 262 9.61 7.91 11.36
CA PRO A 262 10.84 8.22 12.10
C PRO A 262 10.80 9.63 12.69
N PRO A 263 11.47 9.87 13.84
CA PRO A 263 11.46 11.16 14.48
C PRO A 263 12.27 12.19 13.66
N TYR A 264 11.74 13.41 13.56
CA TYR A 264 12.39 14.53 12.88
C TYR A 264 13.29 15.31 13.85
N LEU A 265 14.53 14.83 14.05
CA LEU A 265 15.50 15.38 15.02
C LEU A 265 16.71 16.03 14.34
N LYS A 266 17.41 16.97 14.98
CA LYS A 266 18.61 17.59 14.38
C LYS A 266 19.70 16.55 14.06
N ASN A 267 19.96 15.62 14.98
CA ASN A 267 20.96 14.56 14.80
C ASN A 267 20.41 13.43 13.91
N ARG A 268 21.08 13.18 12.77
CA ARG A 268 20.70 12.15 11.78
C ARG A 268 20.74 10.73 12.35
N ALA A 269 21.75 10.37 13.14
CA ALA A 269 21.83 9.05 13.79
C ALA A 269 20.68 8.85 14.78
N SER A 270 20.30 9.89 15.53
CA SER A 270 19.15 9.84 16.43
C SER A 270 17.82 9.63 15.68
N ARG A 271 17.69 10.05 14.42
CA ARG A 271 16.50 9.75 13.60
C ARG A 271 16.35 8.27 13.29
N VAL A 272 17.45 7.53 13.26
CA VAL A 272 17.48 6.09 12.95
C VAL A 272 17.26 5.25 14.22
N ILE A 273 17.81 5.70 15.35
CA ILE A 273 17.85 4.90 16.59
C ILE A 273 16.61 5.12 17.46
N LYS A 274 16.08 6.34 17.52
CA LYS A 274 14.96 6.64 18.44
C LYS A 274 13.65 6.07 17.91
N SER A 275 12.78 5.68 18.86
CA SER A 275 11.49 5.07 18.56
C SER A 275 10.67 5.94 17.60
N PRO A 276 10.17 5.35 16.49
CA PRO A 276 9.27 6.04 15.58
C PRO A 276 7.88 6.18 16.20
N LYS A 277 7.06 7.07 15.64
CA LYS A 277 5.61 6.96 15.83
C LYS A 277 5.06 5.85 14.95
N PHE A 278 4.01 5.19 15.41
CA PHE A 278 3.36 4.12 14.69
C PHE A 278 1.96 4.54 14.28
N TYR A 279 1.60 4.36 13.02
CA TYR A 279 0.31 4.77 12.48
C TYR A 279 -0.33 3.63 11.73
N LEU A 280 -1.65 3.55 11.84
CA LEU A 280 -2.45 2.80 10.87
C LEU A 280 -2.59 3.62 9.59
N ALA A 281 -2.59 2.92 8.45
CA ALA A 281 -2.60 3.54 7.13
C ALA A 281 -3.90 4.27 6.78
N ASP A 282 -4.99 3.96 7.49
CA ASP A 282 -6.31 4.52 7.29
C ASP A 282 -6.96 4.83 8.64
N SER A 283 -7.57 6.01 8.78
CA SER A 283 -8.16 6.45 10.05
C SER A 283 -9.43 5.68 10.41
N ASP A 284 -10.20 5.29 9.41
CA ASP A 284 -11.45 4.57 9.59
C ASP A 284 -11.18 3.09 9.94
N LEU A 285 -10.20 2.46 9.28
CA LEU A 285 -9.67 1.17 9.72
C LEU A 285 -9.20 1.22 11.18
N ALA A 286 -8.52 2.29 11.59
CA ALA A 286 -8.12 2.47 12.97
C ALA A 286 -9.31 2.58 13.92
N CYS A 287 -10.34 3.36 13.56
CA CYS A 287 -11.56 3.49 14.34
C CYS A 287 -12.29 2.14 14.46
N TYR A 288 -12.45 1.40 13.35
CA TYR A 288 -13.07 0.07 13.34
C TYR A 288 -12.35 -0.90 14.28
N LEU A 289 -11.02 -1.01 14.16
CA LEU A 289 -10.21 -1.92 14.98
C LEU A 289 -10.19 -1.51 16.47
N ALA A 290 -10.30 -0.21 16.76
CA ALA A 290 -10.39 0.32 18.11
C ALA A 290 -11.82 0.26 18.70
N GLY A 291 -12.83 -0.13 17.91
CA GLY A 291 -14.23 -0.12 18.33
C GLY A 291 -14.85 1.28 18.42
N VAL A 292 -14.22 2.29 17.84
CA VAL A 292 -14.64 3.70 17.85
C VAL A 292 -15.69 3.94 16.77
N GLN A 293 -16.85 4.46 17.16
CA GLN A 293 -17.99 4.73 16.26
C GLN A 293 -18.33 6.23 16.18
N THR A 294 -17.98 6.97 17.22
CA THR A 294 -18.09 8.43 17.39
C THR A 294 -16.78 8.91 18.02
N LEU A 295 -16.38 10.17 17.79
CA LEU A 295 -15.11 10.73 18.29
C LEU A 295 -15.26 11.54 19.59
N GLU A 296 -16.38 11.39 20.28
CA GLU A 296 -16.67 12.00 21.59
C GLU A 296 -15.86 11.39 22.74
#